data_AF-A0A938MEK0-F1
#
_entry.id   AF-A0A938MEK0-F1
#
_cell.length_a   1.000
_cell.length_b   1.000
_cell.length_c   1.000
_cell.angle_alpha   90.00
_cell.angle_beta   90.00
_cell.angle_gamma   90.00
#
_symmetry.space_group_name_H-M   'P 1'
#
loop_
_entity.id
_entity.type
_entity.pdbx_description
1 polymer ?
#
loop_
_entity_poly.entity_id
_entity_poly.type
_entity_poly.pdbx_seq_one_letter_code
_entity_poly.pdbx_strand_id
1 'polypeptide(L)'
;MNDIAAVAAVATLGLALQAFGGPPIHIGGRLELMVDDYLIEELRGGAQLRLHPPVRRDVAMVTDAPWEGNACHYRSVFQDGDLYRMYYSAIQYVTGGEESKALASHPWFMAYAESRDGIHWTKPELGIVEFNGSKANNIVVSAASVTGASVDPAHCAVFKDANPDCPPDARYKALLVGSKPRGLYALKSADGLHFSLLSDKPILTKGAFDSQNLAFWDSVRQEYR
;
A
#
# COMPACT_ATOMS: atom_id res chain seq x y z
N MET A 1 -27.47 63.57 59.96
CA MET A 1 -27.26 63.53 58.50
C MET A 1 -25.96 62.80 58.27
N ASN A 2 -26.08 61.61 57.70
CA ASN A 2 -24.97 60.71 57.36
C ASN A 2 -24.17 61.30 56.21
N ASP A 3 -22.85 61.19 56.24
CA ASP A 3 -22.07 61.04 55.01
C ASP A 3 -20.96 60.03 55.24
N ILE A 4 -21.12 58.90 54.55
CA ILE A 4 -20.19 57.77 54.47
C ILE A 4 -19.38 58.01 53.21
N ALA A 5 -18.09 58.32 53.34
CA ALA A 5 -17.17 58.31 52.21
C ALA A 5 -16.75 56.87 51.90
N ALA A 6 -17.25 56.32 50.79
CA ALA A 6 -16.92 54.99 50.30
C ALA A 6 -15.52 54.94 49.69
N VAL A 7 -14.71 53.96 50.12
CA VAL A 7 -13.44 53.59 49.48
C VAL A 7 -13.75 52.71 48.28
N ALA A 8 -13.36 53.15 47.08
CA ALA A 8 -13.46 52.35 45.87
C ALA A 8 -12.26 51.38 45.79
N ALA A 9 -12.52 50.09 45.95
CA ALA A 9 -11.55 49.03 45.66
C ALA A 9 -11.62 48.69 44.16
N VAL A 10 -10.51 48.91 43.43
CA VAL A 10 -10.38 48.47 42.03
C VAL A 10 -10.01 46.98 42.05
N ALA A 11 -10.95 46.12 41.73
CA ALA A 11 -10.70 44.69 41.53
C ALA A 11 -10.09 44.47 40.13
N THR A 12 -8.83 44.05 40.09
CA THR A 12 -8.18 43.61 38.84
C THR A 12 -8.69 42.21 38.52
N LEU A 13 -9.59 42.10 37.54
CA LEU A 13 -10.09 40.81 37.05
C LEU A 13 -8.97 40.16 36.22
N GLY A 14 -8.23 39.23 36.82
CA GLY A 14 -7.27 38.41 36.10
C GLY A 14 -8.01 37.45 35.17
N LEU A 15 -8.02 37.73 33.87
CA LEU A 15 -8.38 36.73 32.87
C LEU A 15 -7.30 35.65 32.88
N ALA A 16 -7.59 34.51 33.49
CA ALA A 16 -6.85 33.29 33.22
C ALA A 16 -7.13 32.89 31.77
N LEU A 17 -6.14 33.08 30.88
CA LEU A 17 -6.18 32.43 29.57
C LEU A 17 -6.18 30.92 29.84
N GLN A 18 -7.31 30.26 29.58
CA GLN A 18 -7.29 28.82 29.40
C GLN A 18 -6.52 28.55 28.12
N ALA A 19 -5.38 27.89 28.23
CA ALA A 19 -4.67 27.36 27.08
C ALA A 19 -5.59 26.34 26.39
N PHE A 20 -6.05 26.68 25.18
CA PHE A 20 -6.76 25.74 24.32
C PHE A 20 -5.75 24.79 23.70
N GLY A 21 -5.32 23.78 24.45
CA GLY A 21 -4.54 22.65 23.95
C GLY A 21 -5.32 21.37 24.18
N GLY A 22 -5.68 20.66 23.10
CA GLY A 22 -6.16 19.28 23.22
C GLY A 22 -5.12 18.39 23.93
N PRO A 23 -5.51 17.19 24.39
CA PRO A 23 -4.53 16.25 24.96
C PRO A 23 -3.39 16.02 23.96
N PRO A 24 -2.12 15.91 24.43
CA PRO A 24 -0.98 15.74 23.56
C PRO A 24 -1.14 14.49 22.69
N ILE A 25 -0.87 14.64 21.39
CA ILE A 25 -0.95 13.53 20.44
C ILE A 25 0.30 12.65 20.61
N HIS A 26 0.12 11.43 21.09
CA HIS A 26 1.21 10.49 21.27
C HIS A 26 1.60 9.84 19.92
N ILE A 27 2.65 10.35 19.29
CA ILE A 27 3.18 9.84 18.02
C ILE A 27 4.17 8.66 18.19
N GLY A 28 4.82 8.56 19.35
CA GLY A 28 5.84 7.54 19.60
C GLY A 28 7.01 7.62 18.61
N GLY A 29 7.45 6.48 18.08
CA GLY A 29 8.49 6.39 17.06
C GLY A 29 7.98 6.31 15.61
N ARG A 30 6.72 6.67 15.36
CA ARG A 30 6.13 6.57 14.02
C ARG A 30 6.64 7.67 13.11
N LEU A 31 6.79 7.36 11.83
CA LEU A 31 6.91 8.37 10.79
C LEU A 31 5.55 9.00 10.58
N GLU A 32 5.47 10.32 10.69
CA GLU A 32 4.25 11.09 10.51
C GLU A 32 4.43 12.02 9.29
N LEU A 33 3.41 12.09 8.45
CA LEU A 33 3.42 12.99 7.30
C LEU A 33 2.94 14.38 7.76
N MET A 34 3.76 15.41 7.55
CA MET A 34 3.36 16.81 7.77
C MET A 34 2.66 17.36 6.52
N VAL A 35 1.49 16.80 6.21
CA VAL A 35 0.69 17.15 5.01
C VAL A 35 -0.54 18.00 5.32
N ASP A 36 -0.92 18.07 6.59
CA ASP A 36 -2.04 18.83 7.12
C ASP A 36 -1.66 19.49 8.46
N ASP A 37 -2.65 20.08 9.13
CA ASP A 37 -2.52 20.76 10.41
C ASP A 37 -2.73 19.84 11.64
N TYR A 38 -2.93 18.54 11.45
CA TYR A 38 -3.29 17.62 12.54
C TYR A 38 -2.24 17.58 13.67
N LEU A 39 -0.95 17.64 13.30
CA LEU A 39 0.18 17.66 14.25
C LEU A 39 0.76 19.06 14.48
N ILE A 40 0.11 20.11 13.98
CA ILE A 40 0.62 21.47 13.99
C ILE A 40 -0.27 22.34 14.86
N GLU A 41 0.23 22.71 16.04
CA GLU A 41 -0.47 23.65 16.92
C GLU A 41 -0.50 25.06 16.33
N GLU A 42 0.63 25.52 15.79
CA GLU A 42 0.74 26.86 15.20
C GLU A 42 1.89 26.97 14.19
N LEU A 43 1.66 27.72 13.11
CA LEU A 43 2.70 28.22 12.21
C LEU A 43 2.82 29.74 12.36
N ARG A 44 4.00 30.24 12.74
CA ARG A 44 4.27 31.68 12.92
C ARG A 44 5.22 32.24 11.87
N GLY A 45 5.10 33.54 11.61
CA GLY A 45 5.97 34.27 10.68
C GLY A 45 5.76 33.83 9.23
N GLY A 46 6.83 33.41 8.56
CA GLY A 46 6.80 32.93 7.17
C GLY A 46 6.76 31.40 7.01
N ALA A 47 6.50 30.65 8.09
CA ALA A 47 6.42 29.19 8.04
C ALA A 47 5.16 28.73 7.27
N GLN A 48 5.32 27.75 6.38
CA GLN A 48 4.22 27.20 5.59
C GLN A 48 4.48 25.72 5.28
N LEU A 49 3.40 24.95 5.16
CA LEU A 49 3.47 23.61 4.59
C LEU A 49 3.72 23.71 3.08
N ARG A 50 4.75 23.04 2.59
CA ARG A 50 5.10 23.02 1.17
C ARG A 50 5.34 21.61 0.72
N LEU A 51 4.53 21.15 -0.23
CA LEU A 51 4.77 19.88 -0.91
C LEU A 51 6.10 19.94 -1.66
N HIS A 52 6.98 18.97 -1.39
CA HIS A 52 8.25 18.85 -2.10
C HIS A 52 7.97 18.49 -3.56
N PRO A 53 8.46 19.28 -4.55
CA PRO A 53 8.29 18.93 -5.94
C PRO A 53 9.11 17.67 -6.27
N PRO A 54 8.52 16.67 -6.94
CA PRO A 54 9.29 15.51 -7.38
C PRO A 54 10.37 15.95 -8.37
N VAL A 55 11.59 15.44 -8.18
CA VAL A 55 12.68 15.62 -9.13
C VAL A 55 12.75 14.37 -10.00
N ARG A 56 12.63 14.56 -11.32
CA ARG A 56 12.83 13.44 -12.26
C ARG A 56 14.25 12.90 -12.11
N ARG A 57 14.37 11.58 -11.92
CA ARG A 57 15.62 10.84 -11.83
C ARG A 57 15.71 9.80 -12.95
N ASP A 58 16.76 8.99 -12.90
CA ASP A 58 16.98 7.87 -13.81
C ASP A 58 15.92 6.78 -13.66
N VAL A 59 15.88 5.86 -14.63
CA VAL A 59 14.98 4.72 -14.60
C VAL A 59 15.38 3.78 -13.47
N ALA A 60 14.51 3.64 -12.46
CA ALA A 60 14.76 2.79 -11.29
C ALA A 60 14.68 1.28 -11.59
N MET A 61 13.79 0.89 -12.51
CA MET A 61 13.63 -0.51 -12.94
C MET A 61 13.09 -0.55 -14.37
N VAL A 62 13.72 -1.39 -15.20
CA VAL A 62 13.26 -1.70 -16.55
C VAL A 62 12.43 -3.00 -16.51
N THR A 63 11.29 -3.01 -17.21
CA THR A 63 10.40 -4.18 -17.36
C THR A 63 10.47 -4.69 -18.80
N ASP A 64 11.43 -5.58 -19.05
CA ASP A 64 11.87 -6.07 -20.35
C ASP A 64 11.96 -7.60 -20.43
N ALA A 65 11.66 -8.30 -19.33
CA ALA A 65 11.69 -9.75 -19.32
C ALA A 65 10.49 -10.33 -20.08
N PRO A 66 10.63 -11.51 -20.72
CA PRO A 66 9.58 -12.05 -21.61
C PRO A 66 8.22 -12.30 -20.95
N TRP A 67 8.18 -12.49 -19.63
CA TRP A 67 6.94 -12.68 -18.87
C TRP A 67 6.30 -11.38 -18.38
N GLU A 68 7.02 -10.24 -18.45
CA GLU A 68 6.52 -8.93 -18.03
C GLU A 68 5.51 -8.35 -19.03
N GLY A 69 5.62 -8.79 -20.29
CA GLY A 69 4.73 -8.39 -21.37
C GLY A 69 4.89 -6.93 -21.79
N ASN A 70 3.82 -6.34 -22.30
CA ASN A 70 3.78 -4.96 -22.80
C ASN A 70 3.14 -3.96 -21.82
N ALA A 71 2.79 -4.42 -20.61
CA ALA A 71 2.16 -3.60 -19.59
C ALA A 71 2.56 -4.04 -18.19
N CYS A 72 3.16 -3.14 -17.42
CA CYS A 72 3.53 -3.37 -16.02
C CYS A 72 3.02 -2.23 -15.13
N HIS A 73 2.02 -2.53 -14.30
CA HIS A 73 1.26 -1.57 -13.51
C HIS A 73 1.17 -2.00 -12.03
N TYR A 74 0.33 -1.30 -11.26
CA TYR A 74 -0.16 -1.70 -9.93
C TYR A 74 0.96 -2.17 -8.99
N ARG A 75 1.94 -1.29 -8.78
CA ARG A 75 3.10 -1.56 -7.94
C ARG A 75 2.74 -1.36 -6.47
N SER A 76 2.79 -2.42 -5.67
CA SER A 76 2.76 -2.32 -4.21
C SER A 76 4.19 -2.33 -3.69
N VAL A 77 4.61 -1.24 -3.03
CA VAL A 77 5.96 -1.10 -2.48
C VAL A 77 5.89 -0.83 -0.99
N PHE A 78 6.65 -1.58 -0.19
CA PHE A 78 6.79 -1.33 1.25
C PHE A 78 8.14 -1.82 1.77
N GLN A 79 8.59 -1.22 2.86
CA GLN A 79 9.80 -1.64 3.57
C GLN A 79 9.49 -2.80 4.53
N ASP A 80 10.36 -3.80 4.53
CA ASP A 80 10.31 -4.99 5.37
C ASP A 80 11.71 -5.31 5.91
N GLY A 81 12.03 -4.72 7.06
CA GLY A 81 13.39 -4.74 7.60
C GLY A 81 14.34 -3.96 6.67
N ASP A 82 15.43 -4.61 6.25
CA ASP A 82 16.47 -4.01 5.39
C ASP A 82 16.14 -4.11 3.88
N LEU A 83 14.96 -4.61 3.53
CA LEU A 83 14.52 -4.77 2.15
C LEU A 83 13.26 -3.94 1.88
N TYR A 84 13.27 -3.21 0.78
CA TYR A 84 12.07 -2.77 0.11
C TYR A 84 11.59 -3.87 -0.81
N ARG A 85 10.32 -4.24 -0.67
CA ARG A 85 9.66 -5.24 -1.51
C ARG A 85 8.74 -4.53 -2.49
N MET A 86 8.74 -4.97 -3.74
CA MET A 86 7.82 -4.54 -4.78
C MET A 86 7.07 -5.74 -5.35
N TYR A 87 5.75 -5.64 -5.41
CA TYR A 87 4.89 -6.53 -6.19
C TYR A 87 4.30 -5.72 -7.32
N TYR A 88 4.27 -6.26 -8.53
CA TYR A 88 3.79 -5.54 -9.69
C TYR A 88 3.12 -6.47 -10.69
N SER A 89 2.26 -5.90 -11.52
CA SER A 89 1.59 -6.65 -12.56
C SER A 89 2.49 -6.85 -13.77
N ALA A 90 2.38 -8.01 -14.38
CA ALA A 90 3.07 -8.39 -15.61
C ALA A 90 2.00 -8.86 -16.61
N ILE A 91 1.72 -8.03 -17.61
CA ILE A 91 0.53 -8.11 -18.46
C ILE A 91 0.96 -8.10 -19.92
N GLN A 92 0.40 -9.04 -20.68
CA GLN A 92 0.43 -9.02 -22.14
C GLN A 92 -0.95 -8.70 -22.69
N TYR A 93 -1.13 -7.48 -23.17
CA TYR A 93 -2.32 -7.11 -23.94
C TYR A 93 -2.16 -7.51 -25.39
N VAL A 94 -3.14 -8.24 -25.90
CA VAL A 94 -3.37 -8.41 -27.34
C VAL A 94 -4.54 -7.51 -27.72
N THR A 95 -4.28 -6.22 -27.90
CA THR A 95 -5.26 -5.28 -28.49
C THR A 95 -5.44 -5.54 -29.99
N GLY A 96 -6.56 -5.11 -30.58
CA GLY A 96 -6.79 -5.28 -32.02
C GLY A 96 -5.78 -4.50 -32.87
N GLY A 97 -5.04 -5.20 -33.73
CA GLY A 97 -4.05 -4.64 -34.67
C GLY A 97 -3.02 -5.70 -35.06
N GLU A 98 -2.37 -5.58 -36.23
CA GLU A 98 -1.39 -6.58 -36.68
C GLU A 98 -0.15 -6.64 -35.78
N GLU A 99 0.38 -5.49 -35.35
CA GLU A 99 1.54 -5.42 -34.46
C GLU A 99 1.29 -6.09 -33.09
N SER A 100 0.13 -5.82 -32.49
CA SER A 100 -0.25 -6.40 -31.19
C SER A 100 -0.50 -7.92 -31.30
N LYS A 101 -1.06 -8.38 -32.43
CA LYS A 101 -1.23 -9.82 -32.71
C LYS A 101 0.09 -10.55 -32.98
N ALA A 102 1.14 -9.85 -33.39
CA ALA A 102 2.46 -10.42 -33.65
C ALA A 102 3.25 -10.71 -32.36
N LEU A 103 2.86 -10.13 -31.22
CA LEU A 103 3.49 -10.42 -29.93
C LEU A 103 3.05 -11.79 -29.41
N ALA A 104 4.01 -12.59 -28.92
CA ALA A 104 3.71 -13.86 -28.27
C ALA A 104 2.81 -13.60 -27.03
N SER A 105 1.62 -14.18 -27.03
CA SER A 105 0.69 -14.07 -25.91
C SER A 105 1.16 -14.92 -24.74
N HIS A 106 0.97 -14.41 -23.51
CA HIS A 106 1.18 -15.17 -22.29
C HIS A 106 0.13 -14.81 -21.22
N PRO A 107 -0.11 -15.68 -20.23
CA PRO A 107 -0.98 -15.38 -19.10
C PRO A 107 -0.50 -14.14 -18.34
N TRP A 108 -1.40 -13.49 -17.60
CA TRP A 108 -1.01 -12.41 -16.70
C TRP A 108 -0.41 -12.95 -15.41
N PHE A 109 0.46 -12.16 -14.79
CA PHE A 109 1.20 -12.55 -13.60
C PHE A 109 1.28 -11.43 -12.57
N MET A 110 1.49 -11.81 -11.31
CA MET A 110 2.08 -10.96 -10.28
C MET A 110 3.55 -11.31 -10.18
N ALA A 111 4.42 -10.31 -10.36
CA ALA A 111 5.87 -10.44 -10.28
C ALA A 111 6.41 -9.66 -9.07
N TYR A 112 7.65 -9.97 -8.69
CA TYR A 112 8.30 -9.45 -7.49
C TYR A 112 9.68 -8.85 -7.78
N ALA A 113 10.00 -7.74 -7.14
CA ALA A 113 11.33 -7.15 -7.14
C ALA A 113 11.71 -6.69 -5.74
N GLU A 114 13.00 -6.60 -5.46
CA GLU A 114 13.50 -6.15 -4.16
C GLU A 114 14.65 -5.16 -4.27
N SER A 115 14.78 -4.34 -3.25
CA SER A 115 15.80 -3.29 -3.16
C SER A 115 16.27 -3.12 -1.71
N ARG A 116 17.49 -2.66 -1.50
CA ARG A 116 18.01 -2.28 -0.17
C ARG A 116 17.96 -0.77 0.09
N ASP A 117 17.76 0.02 -0.94
CA ASP A 117 17.79 1.48 -0.88
C ASP A 117 16.50 2.14 -1.44
N GLY A 118 15.59 1.34 -1.99
CA GLY A 118 14.35 1.81 -2.63
C GLY A 118 14.58 2.46 -4.00
N ILE A 119 15.82 2.48 -4.50
CA ILE A 119 16.23 3.17 -5.72
C ILE A 119 16.66 2.15 -6.78
N HIS A 120 17.52 1.20 -6.42
CA HIS A 120 18.01 0.15 -7.31
C HIS A 120 17.30 -1.16 -7.03
N TRP A 121 16.66 -1.73 -8.06
CA TRP A 121 15.81 -2.89 -7.93
C TRP A 121 16.41 -4.13 -8.59
N THR A 122 16.31 -5.27 -7.91
CA THR A 122 16.70 -6.59 -8.40
C THR A 122 15.44 -7.44 -8.63
N LYS A 123 15.39 -8.15 -9.75
CA LYS A 123 14.35 -9.15 -10.09
C LYS A 123 14.93 -10.55 -9.84
N PRO A 124 14.78 -11.15 -8.63
CA PRO A 124 15.41 -12.42 -8.31
C PRO A 124 14.76 -13.59 -9.06
N GLU A 125 15.55 -14.62 -9.38
CA GLU A 125 15.02 -15.89 -9.88
C GLU A 125 14.39 -16.67 -8.72
N LEU A 126 13.07 -16.71 -8.66
CA LEU A 126 12.32 -17.26 -7.53
C LEU A 126 12.11 -18.77 -7.60
N GLY A 127 12.09 -19.36 -8.79
CA GLY A 127 11.86 -20.80 -8.93
C GLY A 127 10.42 -21.26 -8.64
N ILE A 128 9.45 -20.33 -8.60
CA ILE A 128 8.07 -20.60 -8.16
C ILE A 128 7.19 -21.01 -9.35
N VAL A 129 6.94 -20.07 -10.27
CA VAL A 129 6.07 -20.26 -11.43
C VAL A 129 6.88 -20.61 -12.68
N GLU A 130 6.40 -21.59 -13.44
CA GLU A 130 6.99 -21.93 -14.74
C GLU A 130 6.52 -20.96 -15.83
N PHE A 131 7.46 -20.50 -16.65
CA PHE A 131 7.24 -19.72 -17.85
C PHE A 131 8.16 -20.23 -18.96
N ASN A 132 7.58 -20.62 -20.09
CA ASN A 132 8.31 -21.16 -21.25
C ASN A 132 9.34 -22.27 -20.90
N GLY A 133 8.94 -23.23 -20.05
CA GLY A 133 9.76 -24.38 -19.67
C GLY A 133 10.86 -24.09 -18.65
N SER A 134 10.90 -22.88 -18.06
CA SER A 134 11.85 -22.52 -17.01
C SER A 134 11.15 -21.84 -15.83
N LYS A 135 11.74 -21.97 -14.63
CA LYS A 135 11.32 -21.21 -13.44
C LYS A 135 12.32 -20.10 -13.06
N ALA A 136 13.31 -19.83 -13.91
CA ALA A 136 14.27 -18.74 -13.78
C ALA A 136 13.60 -17.40 -14.12
N ASN A 137 12.72 -16.94 -13.23
CA ASN A 137 11.95 -15.72 -13.35
C ASN A 137 11.55 -15.21 -11.95
N ASN A 138 11.00 -14.00 -11.88
CA ASN A 138 10.56 -13.35 -10.64
C ASN A 138 9.03 -13.36 -10.45
N ILE A 139 8.33 -14.35 -11.02
CA ILE A 139 6.87 -14.48 -10.91
C ILE A 139 6.51 -15.14 -9.58
N VAL A 140 5.62 -14.50 -8.81
CA VAL A 140 5.12 -15.03 -7.52
C VAL A 140 3.74 -15.68 -7.65
N VAL A 141 2.87 -15.15 -8.52
CA VAL A 141 1.51 -15.70 -8.70
C VAL A 141 1.12 -15.71 -10.17
N SER A 142 0.54 -16.83 -10.60
CA SER A 142 -0.20 -16.98 -11.85
C SER A 142 -1.63 -17.41 -11.55
N ALA A 143 -2.54 -17.31 -12.52
CA ALA A 143 -3.90 -17.81 -12.36
C ALA A 143 -3.95 -19.31 -12.01
N ALA A 144 -2.94 -20.10 -12.43
CA ALA A 144 -2.86 -21.53 -12.15
C ALA A 144 -2.19 -21.84 -10.79
N SER A 145 -1.43 -20.92 -10.21
CA SER A 145 -0.74 -21.17 -8.92
C SER A 145 -1.66 -21.06 -7.72
N VAL A 146 -2.86 -20.50 -7.88
CA VAL A 146 -3.84 -20.33 -6.81
C VAL A 146 -4.90 -21.41 -6.90
N THR A 147 -4.84 -22.38 -6.01
CA THR A 147 -5.83 -23.46 -5.94
C THR A 147 -7.11 -22.99 -5.24
N GLY A 148 -8.27 -23.37 -5.78
CA GLY A 148 -9.57 -23.13 -5.14
C GLY A 148 -10.33 -21.88 -5.59
N ALA A 149 -9.72 -21.00 -6.40
CA ALA A 149 -10.41 -19.86 -7.00
C ALA A 149 -9.79 -19.48 -8.35
N SER A 150 -10.61 -18.99 -9.28
CA SER A 150 -10.13 -18.39 -10.53
C SER A 150 -9.85 -16.90 -10.30
N VAL A 151 -8.59 -16.55 -10.06
CA VAL A 151 -8.13 -15.18 -9.77
C VAL A 151 -7.33 -14.56 -10.90
N ASP A 152 -7.41 -13.24 -11.00
CA ASP A 152 -6.60 -12.39 -11.84
C ASP A 152 -5.37 -11.92 -11.04
N PRO A 153 -4.16 -12.40 -11.39
CA PRO A 153 -2.94 -12.04 -10.68
C PRO A 153 -2.40 -10.65 -11.03
N ALA A 154 -2.87 -10.00 -12.10
CA ALA A 154 -2.35 -8.71 -12.53
C ALA A 154 -2.99 -7.51 -11.82
N HIS A 155 -4.23 -7.61 -11.33
CA HIS A 155 -4.87 -6.52 -10.57
C HIS A 155 -4.59 -6.66 -9.07
N CYS A 156 -3.31 -6.82 -8.71
CA CYS A 156 -2.88 -7.13 -7.35
C CYS A 156 -2.63 -5.88 -6.50
N ALA A 157 -3.04 -5.94 -5.24
CA ALA A 157 -2.51 -5.08 -4.17
C ALA A 157 -1.93 -5.95 -3.07
N VAL A 158 -0.69 -5.69 -2.67
CA VAL A 158 0.01 -6.48 -1.64
C VAL A 158 0.41 -5.58 -0.49
N PHE A 159 0.17 -6.05 0.73
CA PHE A 159 0.62 -5.35 1.95
C PHE A 159 1.17 -6.34 2.97
N LYS A 160 2.09 -5.84 3.80
CA LYS A 160 2.49 -6.49 5.04
C LYS A 160 1.49 -6.11 6.13
N ASP A 161 0.92 -7.12 6.78
CA ASP A 161 -0.09 -6.90 7.79
C ASP A 161 0.54 -6.40 9.09
N ALA A 162 0.15 -5.21 9.51
CA ALA A 162 0.60 -4.56 10.74
C ALA A 162 -0.31 -4.87 11.94
N ASN A 163 -1.35 -5.68 11.77
CA ASN A 163 -2.18 -6.13 12.87
C ASN A 163 -1.33 -6.92 13.89
N PRO A 164 -1.27 -6.51 15.17
CA PRO A 164 -0.48 -7.22 16.20
C PRO A 164 -0.95 -8.66 16.42
N ASP A 165 -2.21 -8.96 16.11
CA ASP A 165 -2.81 -10.30 16.21
C ASP A 165 -2.74 -11.07 14.88
N CYS A 166 -2.01 -10.56 13.87
CA CYS A 166 -1.88 -11.24 12.59
C CYS A 166 -1.19 -12.60 12.77
N PRO A 167 -1.83 -13.70 12.30
CA PRO A 167 -1.18 -15.01 12.30
C PRO A 167 0.15 -15.00 11.53
N PRO A 168 1.19 -15.71 12.01
CA PRO A 168 2.50 -15.76 11.34
C PRO A 168 2.46 -16.29 9.89
N ASP A 169 1.48 -17.13 9.56
CA ASP A 169 1.27 -17.67 8.21
C ASP A 169 0.54 -16.70 7.26
N ALA A 170 0.09 -15.56 7.77
CA ALA A 170 -0.66 -14.55 7.03
C ALA A 170 -0.04 -13.15 7.07
N ARG A 171 1.26 -13.06 7.38
CA ARG A 171 2.02 -11.81 7.51
C ARG A 171 1.96 -10.90 6.28
N TYR A 172 1.80 -11.49 5.10
CA TYR A 172 1.59 -10.75 3.87
C TYR A 172 0.24 -11.15 3.28
N LYS A 173 -0.46 -10.16 2.73
CA LYS A 173 -1.76 -10.34 2.12
C LYS A 173 -1.76 -9.74 0.73
N ALA A 174 -2.41 -10.44 -0.20
CA ALA A 174 -2.61 -9.96 -1.56
C ALA A 174 -4.09 -9.95 -1.91
N LEU A 175 -4.58 -8.87 -2.49
CA LEU A 175 -5.95 -8.73 -2.98
C LEU A 175 -5.99 -8.90 -4.48
N LEU A 176 -6.73 -9.90 -4.93
CA LEU A 176 -6.88 -10.26 -6.34
C LEU A 176 -8.36 -10.35 -6.70
N VAL A 177 -8.69 -10.00 -7.94
CA VAL A 177 -10.06 -10.13 -8.46
C VAL A 177 -10.29 -11.58 -8.85
N GLY A 178 -11.35 -12.20 -8.35
CA GLY A 178 -11.79 -13.52 -8.79
C GLY A 178 -13.06 -13.46 -9.63
N SER A 179 -13.24 -14.49 -10.45
CA SER A 179 -14.35 -14.56 -11.41
C SER A 179 -15.38 -15.65 -11.11
N LYS A 180 -15.07 -16.62 -10.22
CA LYS A 180 -15.93 -17.78 -9.93
C LYS A 180 -15.93 -18.16 -8.43
N PRO A 181 -16.85 -17.61 -7.61
CA PRO A 181 -17.74 -16.48 -7.92
C PRO A 181 -16.98 -15.17 -8.10
N ARG A 182 -17.61 -14.20 -8.79
CA ARG A 182 -17.05 -12.85 -8.93
C ARG A 182 -16.93 -12.18 -7.56
N GLY A 183 -15.77 -11.60 -7.28
CA GLY A 183 -15.51 -10.85 -6.06
C GLY A 183 -14.04 -10.56 -5.85
N LEU A 184 -13.72 -9.85 -4.78
CA LEU A 184 -12.34 -9.62 -4.34
C LEU A 184 -11.93 -10.74 -3.38
N TYR A 185 -10.82 -11.40 -3.66
CA TYR A 185 -10.26 -12.48 -2.84
C TYR A 185 -9.03 -11.97 -2.11
N ALA A 186 -8.89 -12.37 -0.86
CA ALA A 186 -7.65 -12.20 -0.11
C ALA A 186 -6.84 -13.49 -0.18
N LEU A 187 -5.56 -13.36 -0.49
CA LEU A 187 -4.56 -14.39 -0.35
C LEU A 187 -3.68 -14.05 0.85
N LYS A 188 -3.06 -15.06 1.45
CA LYS A 188 -2.14 -14.95 2.56
C LYS A 188 -0.80 -15.61 2.23
N SER A 189 0.26 -15.11 2.85
CA SER A 189 1.60 -15.67 2.77
C SER A 189 2.38 -15.39 4.06
N ALA A 190 3.24 -16.34 4.45
CA ALA A 190 4.15 -16.20 5.58
C ALA A 190 5.44 -15.46 5.22
N ASP A 191 5.91 -15.64 3.97
CA ASP A 191 7.19 -15.17 3.44
C ASP A 191 7.06 -14.05 2.39
N GLY A 192 5.82 -13.82 1.92
CA GLY A 192 5.50 -12.84 0.91
C GLY A 192 5.78 -13.34 -0.51
N LEU A 193 6.08 -14.61 -0.72
CA LEU A 193 6.39 -15.18 -2.04
C LEU A 193 5.42 -16.31 -2.39
N HIS A 194 5.09 -17.15 -1.42
CA HIS A 194 4.16 -18.28 -1.60
C HIS A 194 2.77 -17.89 -1.08
N PHE A 195 1.86 -17.58 -2.00
CA PHE A 195 0.51 -17.15 -1.66
C PHE A 195 -0.50 -18.30 -1.79
N SER A 196 -1.41 -18.39 -0.82
CA SER A 196 -2.59 -19.26 -0.85
C SER A 196 -3.84 -18.47 -0.46
N LEU A 197 -5.03 -18.99 -0.77
CA LEU A 197 -6.28 -18.32 -0.39
C LEU A 197 -6.38 -18.16 1.13
N LEU A 198 -6.76 -16.96 1.58
CA LEU A 198 -7.08 -16.71 2.99
C LEU A 198 -8.45 -17.32 3.35
N SER A 199 -9.36 -17.42 2.39
CA SER A 199 -10.72 -17.94 2.53
C SER A 199 -11.18 -18.60 1.22
N ASP A 200 -12.13 -19.53 1.32
CA ASP A 200 -12.79 -20.18 0.18
C ASP A 200 -13.79 -19.26 -0.56
N LYS A 201 -14.10 -18.10 0.03
CA LYS A 201 -15.06 -17.12 -0.49
C LYS A 201 -14.41 -15.74 -0.66
N PRO A 202 -14.92 -14.92 -1.59
CA PRO A 202 -14.47 -13.54 -1.72
C PRO A 202 -14.80 -12.74 -0.46
N ILE A 203 -13.89 -11.85 -0.06
CA ILE A 203 -14.07 -10.93 1.07
C ILE A 203 -15.03 -9.79 0.72
N LEU A 204 -15.16 -9.46 -0.57
CA LEU A 204 -16.11 -8.48 -1.08
C LEU A 204 -16.75 -8.99 -2.37
N THR A 205 -18.07 -8.87 -2.48
CA THR A 205 -18.85 -9.29 -3.67
C THR A 205 -19.44 -8.13 -4.46
N LYS A 206 -19.37 -6.91 -3.91
CA LYS A 206 -19.90 -5.68 -4.52
C LYS A 206 -18.75 -4.74 -4.85
N GLY A 207 -18.68 -4.27 -6.09
CA GLY A 207 -17.64 -3.36 -6.58
C GLY A 207 -17.34 -3.59 -8.06
N ALA A 208 -16.73 -2.59 -8.70
CA ALA A 208 -16.25 -2.73 -10.08
C ALA A 208 -15.02 -3.66 -10.13
N PHE A 209 -14.09 -3.46 -9.17
CA PHE A 209 -12.82 -4.17 -9.06
C PHE A 209 -11.92 -4.05 -10.30
N ASP A 210 -12.05 -2.97 -11.08
CA ASP A 210 -11.35 -2.72 -12.35
C ASP A 210 -10.02 -1.94 -12.18
N SER A 211 -9.48 -1.88 -10.96
CA SER A 211 -8.26 -1.17 -10.59
C SER A 211 -7.52 -1.90 -9.46
N GLN A 212 -6.40 -1.36 -8.98
CA GLN A 212 -5.73 -1.87 -7.79
C GLN A 212 -6.58 -1.67 -6.54
N ASN A 213 -7.15 -2.75 -6.02
CA ASN A 213 -8.03 -2.73 -4.84
C ASN A 213 -7.17 -2.76 -3.57
N LEU A 214 -7.02 -1.62 -2.91
CA LEU A 214 -6.16 -1.47 -1.73
C LEU A 214 -6.85 -2.01 -0.47
N ALA A 215 -6.05 -2.61 0.40
CA ALA A 215 -6.41 -2.76 1.81
C ALA A 215 -5.17 -2.69 2.70
N PHE A 216 -5.36 -2.34 3.95
CA PHE A 216 -4.32 -2.36 4.98
C PHE A 216 -4.93 -2.41 6.38
N TRP A 217 -4.10 -2.72 7.39
CA TRP A 217 -4.49 -2.57 8.79
C TRP A 217 -4.26 -1.13 9.23
N ASP A 218 -5.32 -0.42 9.59
CA ASP A 218 -5.24 0.90 10.19
C ASP A 218 -4.90 0.75 11.68
N SER A 219 -3.65 1.02 12.04
CA SER A 219 -3.18 0.89 13.42
C SER A 219 -3.76 1.94 14.38
N VAL A 220 -4.27 3.07 13.87
CA VAL A 220 -4.89 4.11 14.71
C VAL A 220 -6.31 3.71 15.07
N ARG A 221 -7.05 3.16 14.09
CA ARG A 221 -8.44 2.74 14.26
C ARG A 221 -8.60 1.29 14.70
N GLN A 222 -7.54 0.50 14.62
CA GLN A 222 -7.52 -0.93 14.91
C GLN A 222 -8.54 -1.72 14.08
N GLU A 223 -8.61 -1.43 12.78
CA GLU A 223 -9.49 -2.11 11.83
C GLU A 223 -8.83 -2.22 10.45
N TYR A 224 -9.29 -3.16 9.63
CA TYR A 224 -8.89 -3.22 8.22
C TYR A 224 -9.66 -2.17 7.41
N ARG A 225 -8.95 -1.50 6.50
CA ARG A 225 -9.46 -0.50 5.57
C ARG A 225 -9.24 -0.91 4.13
#